data_AF-A0A7J7GG34-F1
#
_entry.id   AF-A0A7J7GG34-F1
#
_cell.length_a   1.000
_cell.length_b   1.000
_cell.length_c   1.000
_cell.angle_alpha   90.00
_cell.angle_beta   90.00
_cell.angle_gamma   90.00
#
_symmetry.space_group_name_H-M   'P 1'
#
loop_
_entity.id
_entity.type
_entity.pdbx_description
1 polymer ?
#
loop_
_entity_poly.entity_id
_entity_poly.type
_entity_poly.pdbx_seq_one_letter_code
_entity_poly.pdbx_strand_id
1 'polypeptide(L)'
;MIRCYGLSPRLEHCGCMVDLLGRANLLVEAVKFMKSFPIPSGVVMWGSLLFACRSHGNVELAEFAVNKIEELEPRKCGVFVCLMFMLLPLGGVM
;
A
#
# COMPACT_ATOMS: atom_id res chain seq x y z
N MET A 1 -12.15 -14.70 3.84
CA MET A 1 -13.29 -14.56 4.79
C MET A 1 -13.73 -13.10 4.88
N ILE A 2 -14.67 -12.61 4.06
CA ILE A 2 -15.26 -11.27 4.34
C ILE A 2 -16.67 -11.16 3.75
N ARG A 3 -17.67 -11.87 4.31
CA ARG A 3 -19.10 -11.56 4.09
C ARG A 3 -20.01 -11.92 5.29
N CYS A 4 -19.48 -12.12 6.49
CA CYS A 4 -20.29 -12.74 7.57
C CYS A 4 -20.83 -11.80 8.65
N TYR A 5 -20.49 -10.50 8.73
CA TYR A 5 -20.86 -9.72 9.93
C TYR A 5 -21.49 -8.34 9.73
N GLY A 6 -21.95 -7.97 8.53
CA GLY A 6 -22.63 -6.67 8.34
C GLY A 6 -21.78 -5.45 8.71
N LEU A 7 -20.47 -5.63 8.90
CA LEU A 7 -19.51 -4.57 9.16
C LEU A 7 -19.11 -3.99 7.82
N SER A 8 -19.60 -2.79 7.52
CA SER A 8 -19.01 -1.96 6.47
C SER A 8 -17.51 -1.85 6.74
N PRO A 9 -16.62 -2.29 5.83
CA PRO A 9 -15.20 -2.25 6.09
C PRO A 9 -14.79 -0.79 6.28
N ARG A 10 -14.45 -0.44 7.52
CA ARG A 10 -13.84 0.86 7.83
C ARG A 10 -12.43 0.85 7.24
N LEU A 11 -11.93 2.02 6.83
CA LEU A 11 -10.59 2.17 6.24
C LEU A 11 -9.49 1.46 7.07
N GLU A 12 -9.65 1.46 8.39
CA GLU A 12 -8.77 0.80 9.37
C GLU A 12 -8.59 -0.70 9.10
N HIS A 13 -9.66 -1.43 8.77
CA HIS A 13 -9.59 -2.87 8.49
C HIS A 13 -9.01 -3.19 7.10
N CYS A 14 -9.14 -2.25 6.16
CA CYS A 14 -8.60 -2.40 4.81
C CYS A 14 -7.07 -2.31 4.81
N GLY A 15 -6.49 -1.46 5.65
CA GLY A 15 -5.04 -1.40 5.86
C GLY A 15 -4.48 -2.74 6.35
N CYS A 16 -5.13 -3.37 7.33
CA CYS A 16 -4.71 -4.68 7.84
C CYS A 16 -4.75 -5.78 6.77
N MET A 17 -5.77 -5.79 5.92
CA MET A 17 -5.87 -6.79 4.85
C MET A 17 -4.77 -6.61 3.79
N VAL A 18 -4.44 -5.36 3.44
CA VAL A 18 -3.34 -5.06 2.52
C VAL A 18 -1.99 -5.43 3.12
N ASP A 19 -1.75 -5.16 4.41
CA ASP A 19 -0.53 -5.58 5.12
C ASP A 19 -0.40 -7.11 5.16
N LEU A 20 -1.47 -7.84 5.47
CA LEU A 20 -1.47 -9.31 5.48
C LEU A 20 -1.18 -9.90 4.10
N LEU A 21 -1.84 -9.41 3.05
CA LEU A 21 -1.59 -9.84 1.67
C LEU A 21 -0.18 -9.46 1.22
N GLY A 22 0.29 -8.28 1.62
CA GLY A 22 1.63 -7.80 1.37
C GLY A 22 2.70 -8.71 1.96
N ARG A 23 2.62 -9.04 3.25
CA ARG A 23 3.54 -9.97 3.93
C ARG A 23 3.52 -11.39 3.37
N ALA A 24 2.39 -11.81 2.80
CA ALA A 24 2.26 -13.09 2.13
C ALA A 24 2.83 -13.09 0.69
N ASN A 25 3.45 -11.99 0.24
CA ASN A 25 3.88 -11.76 -1.14
C ASN A 25 2.72 -11.85 -2.17
N LEU A 26 1.48 -11.65 -1.74
CA LEU A 26 0.30 -11.67 -2.58
C LEU A 26 -0.02 -10.25 -3.08
N LEU A 27 0.98 -9.57 -3.63
CA LEU A 27 0.91 -8.16 -4.02
C LEU A 27 -0.19 -7.88 -5.06
N VAL A 28 -0.38 -8.80 -6.02
CA VAL A 28 -1.45 -8.67 -7.03
C VAL A 28 -2.84 -8.78 -6.39
N GLU A 29 -3.01 -9.67 -5.42
CA GLU A 29 -4.28 -9.80 -4.68
C GLU A 29 -4.52 -8.60 -3.77
N ALA A 30 -3.46 -8.02 -3.19
CA ALA A 30 -3.55 -6.75 -2.46
C ALA A 30 -4.08 -5.64 -3.37
N VAL A 31 -3.57 -5.50 -4.60
CA VAL A 31 -4.06 -4.50 -5.57
C VAL A 31 -5.50 -4.77 -5.99
N LYS A 32 -5.88 -6.03 -6.24
CA LYS A 32 -7.27 -6.39 -6.57
C LYS A 32 -8.21 -6.07 -5.41
N PHE A 33 -7.80 -6.37 -4.17
CA PHE A 33 -8.56 -6.02 -2.97
C PHE A 33 -8.76 -4.52 -2.87
N MET A 34 -7.71 -3.71 -3.07
CA MET A 34 -7.81 -2.25 -3.06
C MET A 34 -8.75 -1.71 -4.15
N LYS A 35 -8.69 -2.28 -5.37
CA LYS A 35 -9.58 -1.91 -6.49
C LYS A 35 -11.04 -2.35 -6.30
N SER A 36 -11.31 -3.33 -5.43
CA SER A 36 -12.68 -3.79 -5.15
C SER A 36 -13.49 -2.82 -4.29
N PHE A 37 -12.86 -1.79 -3.72
CA PHE A 37 -13.55 -0.79 -2.91
C PHE A 37 -14.12 0.37 -3.75
N PRO A 38 -15.40 0.74 -3.53
CA PRO A 38 -16.00 1.92 -4.17
C PRO A 38 -15.52 3.24 -3.57
N ILE A 39 -14.77 3.19 -2.45
CA ILE A 39 -14.19 4.36 -1.78
C ILE A 39 -12.71 4.43 -2.17
N PRO A 40 -12.18 5.61 -2.56
CA PRO A 40 -10.78 5.75 -2.91
C PRO A 40 -9.89 5.24 -1.78
N SER A 41 -9.00 4.30 -2.10
CA SER A 41 -8.06 3.71 -1.16
C SER A 41 -7.22 4.83 -0.56
N GLY A 42 -7.28 5.02 0.75
CA GLY A 42 -6.54 6.09 1.41
C GLY A 42 -5.03 5.91 1.30
N VAL A 43 -4.27 6.99 1.50
CA VAL A 43 -2.79 7.03 1.48
C VAL A 43 -2.17 5.90 2.31
N VAL A 44 -2.79 5.53 3.44
CA VAL A 44 -2.35 4.45 4.33
C VAL A 44 -2.34 3.07 3.63
N MET A 45 -3.32 2.79 2.77
CA MET A 45 -3.41 1.51 2.06
C MET A 45 -2.31 1.41 0.99
N TRP A 46 -2.08 2.48 0.24
CA TRP A 46 -0.98 2.54 -0.72
C TRP A 46 0.39 2.50 -0.04
N GLY A 47 0.55 3.13 1.13
CA GLY A 47 1.76 3.03 1.93
C GLY A 47 2.05 1.61 2.42
N SER A 48 1.00 0.88 2.82
CA SER A 48 1.12 -0.54 3.22
C SER A 48 1.54 -1.43 2.05
N LEU A 49 0.95 -1.20 0.87
CA LEU A 49 1.35 -1.89 -0.36
C LEU A 49 2.81 -1.56 -0.73
N LEU A 50 3.21 -0.29 -0.66
CA LEU A 50 4.57 0.14 -0.96
C LEU A 50 5.61 -0.58 -0.07
N PHE A 51 5.34 -0.67 1.23
CA PHE A 51 6.20 -1.37 2.18
C PHE A 51 6.35 -2.86 1.83
N ALA A 52 5.27 -3.51 1.42
CA ALA A 52 5.30 -4.90 0.96
C ALA A 52 6.08 -5.05 -0.36
N CYS A 53 5.86 -4.15 -1.33
CA CYS A 53 6.61 -4.13 -2.58
C CYS A 53 8.11 -4.01 -2.35
N ARG A 54 8.53 -3.13 -1.41
CA ARG A 54 9.94 -3.01 -0.99
C ARG A 54 10.47 -4.32 -0.43
N SER A 55 9.73 -4.95 0.48
CA SER A 55 10.15 -6.18 1.14
C SER A 55 10.32 -7.36 0.16
N HIS A 56 9.59 -7.34 -0.94
CA HIS A 56 9.62 -8.37 -1.98
C HIS A 56 10.36 -7.95 -3.27
N GLY A 57 10.96 -6.75 -3.31
CA GLY A 57 11.73 -6.25 -4.45
C GLY A 57 10.89 -5.91 -5.70
N ASN A 58 9.59 -5.68 -5.56
CA ASN A 58 8.72 -5.36 -6.69
C ASN A 58 8.68 -3.84 -6.96
N VAL A 59 9.65 -3.36 -7.74
CA VAL A 59 9.85 -1.92 -8.01
C VAL A 59 8.70 -1.33 -8.84
N GLU A 60 8.21 -2.02 -9.86
CA GLU A 60 7.12 -1.51 -10.71
C GLU A 60 5.85 -1.22 -9.91
N LEU A 61 5.47 -2.14 -9.01
CA LEU A 61 4.28 -1.97 -8.19
C LEU A 61 4.50 -0.92 -7.10
N ALA A 62 5.75 -0.73 -6.66
CA ALA A 62 6.14 0.31 -5.72
C ALA A 62 6.00 1.71 -6.34
N GLU A 63 6.50 1.92 -7.56
CA GLU A 63 6.33 3.17 -8.32
C GLU A 63 4.85 3.48 -8.58
N PHE A 64 4.07 2.46 -8.94
CA PHE A 64 2.62 2.62 -9.12
C PHE A 64 1.94 3.10 -7.83
N ALA A 65 2.29 2.53 -6.67
CA ALA A 65 1.74 2.94 -5.38
C ALA A 65 2.13 4.39 -5.03
N VAL A 66 3.36 4.81 -5.33
CA VAL A 66 3.81 6.20 -5.10
C VAL A 66 3.05 7.19 -5.97
N ASN A 67 2.91 6.92 -7.27
CA ASN A 67 2.11 7.77 -8.17
C ASN A 67 0.68 7.95 -7.66
N LYS A 68 0.07 6.88 -7.12
CA LYS A 68 -1.28 6.96 -6.53
C LYS A 68 -1.33 7.78 -5.25
N ILE A 69 -0.29 7.74 -4.43
CA ILE A 69 -0.20 8.57 -3.22
C ILE A 69 -0.05 10.05 -3.60
N GLU A 70 0.75 10.38 -4.62
CA GLU A 70 0.91 11.75 -5.12
C GLU A 70 -0.41 12.31 -5.68
N GLU A 71 -1.16 11.52 -6.45
CA GLU A 71 -2.50 11.90 -6.93
C GLU A 71 -3.46 12.22 -5.78
N LEU A 72 -3.37 11.48 -4.67
CA LEU A 72 -4.25 11.62 -3.50
C LEU A 72 -3.87 12.78 -2.59
N GLU A 73 -2.56 13.03 -2.37
CA GLU A 73 -2.07 14.09 -1.49
C GLU A 73 -0.92 14.91 -2.10
N PRO A 74 -1.20 15.74 -3.14
CA PRO A 74 -0.19 16.50 -3.87
C PRO A 74 0.54 17.58 -3.03
N ARG A 75 0.11 17.83 -1.78
CA ARG A 75 0.67 18.87 -0.89
C ARG A 75 1.42 18.34 0.32
N LYS A 76 1.44 17.03 0.60
CA LYS A 76 2.20 16.47 1.73
C LYS A 76 3.60 16.03 1.29
N CYS A 77 4.45 17.03 1.04
CA CYS A 77 5.85 16.84 0.65
C CYS A 77 6.63 15.92 1.61
N GLY A 78 6.33 15.94 2.92
CA GLY A 78 7.00 15.08 3.91
C GLY A 78 6.66 13.59 3.79
N VAL A 79 5.42 13.24 3.40
CA VAL A 79 5.04 11.84 3.19
C VAL A 79 5.69 11.32 1.92
N PHE A 80 5.67 12.12 0.85
CA PHE A 80 6.35 11.80 -0.40
C PHE A 80 7.86 11.57 -0.22
N VAL A 81 8.55 12.46 0.50
CA VAL A 81 9.99 12.32 0.78
C VAL A 81 10.29 11.05 1.58
N CYS A 82 9.54 10.76 2.65
CA CYS A 82 9.70 9.52 3.41
C CYS A 82 9.43 8.26 2.57
N LEU A 83 8.46 8.31 1.64
CA LEU A 83 8.14 7.20 0.72
C LEU A 83 9.25 7.01 -0.34
N MET A 84 9.81 8.10 -0.86
CA MET A 84 10.95 8.06 -1.78
C MET A 84 12.20 7.48 -1.10
N PHE A 85 12.43 7.80 0.18
CA PHE A 85 13.47 7.16 0.98
C PHE A 85 13.22 5.66 1.21
N MET A 86 11.97 5.18 1.24
CA MET A 86 11.68 3.74 1.27
C MET A 86 11.96 3.03 -0.07
N LEU A 87 11.81 3.71 -1.20
CA LEU A 87 12.12 3.19 -2.54
C LEU A 87 13.62 3.10 -2.83
N LEU A 88 14.43 3.97 -2.20
CA LEU A 88 15.88 3.83 -2.26
C LEU A 88 16.28 2.50 -1.62
N PRO A 89 17.04 1.64 -2.33
CA PRO A 89 17.56 0.42 -1.73
C PRO A 89 18.45 0.83 -0.55
N LEU A 90 17.98 0.62 0.67
CA LEU A 90 18.88 0.52 1.83
C LEU A 90 19.62 -0.82 1.70
N GLY A 91 20.49 -0.90 0.70
CA GLY A 91 21.52 -1.92 0.60
C GLY A 91 22.72 -1.46 1.41
N GLY A 92 23.02 -2.19 2.49
CA GLY A 92 24.34 -2.15 3.12
C GLY A 92 24.41 -1.58 4.53
N VAL A 93 23.80 -2.26 5.51
CA VAL A 93 24.50 -2.45 6.79
C VAL A 93 25.02 -3.89 6.76
N MET A 94 26.21 -4.05 6.18
CA MET A 94 27.16 -5.13 6.43
C MET A 94 28.54 -4.50 6.53
#